data_AF-N1ZGS7-F1
#
_entry.id   AF-N1ZGS7-F1
#
_cell.length_a   1.000
_cell.length_b   1.000
_cell.length_c   1.000
_cell.angle_alpha   90.00
_cell.angle_beta   90.00
_cell.angle_gamma   90.00
#
_symmetry.space_group_name_H-M   'P 1'
#
loop_
_entity.id
_entity.type
_entity.pdbx_description
1 polymer ?
#
loop_
_entity_poly.entity_id
_entity_poly.type
_entity_poly.pdbx_seq_one_letter_code
_entity_poly.pdbx_strand_id
1 'polypeptide(L)'
;MGSRIKKARLSQNLTQEQLAELLDISVSYVSLIERGSRNATVETLLAIADVLHVSVTSLLQDSGDLDRDEEQSNIWNELTKNRTAEEKDMILQTVKTIVTFLDRQKK
;
A
#
# COMPACT_ATOMS: atom_id res chain seq x y z
N MET A 1 -9.45 -0.66 -2.66
CA MET A 1 -8.97 -0.40 -4.04
C MET A 1 -9.76 0.68 -4.78
N GLY A 2 -11.03 0.46 -5.17
CA GLY A 2 -11.78 1.42 -6.02
C GLY A 2 -11.85 2.86 -5.49
N SER A 3 -12.08 3.02 -4.18
CA SER A 3 -12.04 4.33 -3.51
C SER A 3 -10.67 5.01 -3.55
N ARG A 4 -9.57 4.24 -3.56
CA ARG A 4 -8.19 4.75 -3.66
C ARG A 4 -7.88 5.23 -5.07
N ILE A 5 -8.31 4.47 -6.08
CA ILE A 5 -8.22 4.90 -7.49
C ILE A 5 -8.96 6.23 -7.67
N LYS A 6 -10.19 6.34 -7.14
CA LYS A 6 -10.96 7.59 -7.16
C LYS A 6 -10.22 8.72 -6.44
N LYS A 7 -9.64 8.47 -5.27
CA LYS A 7 -8.90 9.48 -4.50
C LYS A 7 -7.66 9.96 -5.26
N ALA A 8 -6.88 9.04 -5.83
CA ALA A 8 -5.70 9.37 -6.64
C ALA A 8 -6.08 10.17 -7.89
N ARG A 9 -7.13 9.76 -8.61
CA ARG A 9 -7.67 10.52 -9.76
C ARG A 9 -8.05 11.95 -9.37
N LEU A 10 -8.81 12.11 -8.29
CA LEU A 10 -9.24 13.43 -7.82
C LEU A 10 -8.06 14.30 -7.35
N SER A 11 -7.01 13.71 -6.77
CA SER A 11 -5.79 14.44 -6.38
C SER A 11 -5.05 15.05 -7.58
N GLN A 12 -5.26 14.49 -8.78
CA GLN A 12 -4.75 15.02 -10.04
C GLN A 12 -5.76 15.91 -10.79
N ASN A 13 -6.92 16.21 -10.20
CA ASN A 13 -8.00 16.98 -10.83
C ASN A 13 -8.56 16.37 -12.14
N LEU A 14 -8.45 15.05 -12.32
CA LEU A 14 -8.96 14.37 -13.50
C LEU A 14 -10.44 13.99 -13.35
N THR A 15 -11.23 14.09 -14.42
CA THR A 15 -12.59 13.51 -14.49
C THR A 15 -12.53 12.01 -14.83
N GLN A 16 -13.66 11.29 -14.68
CA GLN A 16 -13.71 9.88 -15.06
C GLN A 16 -13.52 9.71 -16.58
N GLU A 17 -14.00 10.66 -17.37
CA GLU A 17 -13.84 10.73 -18.82
C GLU A 17 -12.37 10.89 -19.21
N GLN A 18 -11.66 11.82 -18.57
CA GLN A 18 -10.23 12.03 -18.83
C GLN A 18 -9.39 10.81 -18.44
N LEU A 19 -9.69 10.18 -17.30
CA LEU A 19 -8.98 8.95 -16.92
C LEU A 19 -9.28 7.81 -17.90
N ALA A 20 -10.53 7.69 -18.36
CA ALA A 20 -10.92 6.67 -19.33
C ALA A 20 -10.21 6.86 -20.67
N GLU A 21 -10.09 8.10 -21.14
CA GLU A 21 -9.35 8.47 -22.35
C GLU A 21 -7.85 8.13 -22.23
N LEU A 22 -7.21 8.48 -21.11
CA LEU A 22 -5.80 8.17 -20.86
C LEU A 22 -5.50 6.66 -20.80
N LEU A 23 -6.50 5.86 -20.43
CA LEU A 23 -6.39 4.40 -20.29
C LEU A 23 -6.91 3.62 -21.50
N ASP A 24 -7.45 4.31 -22.51
CA ASP A 24 -8.14 3.70 -23.67
C ASP A 24 -9.23 2.69 -23.25
N ILE A 25 -10.08 3.07 -22.29
CA ILE A 25 -11.21 2.26 -21.80
C ILE A 25 -12.50 3.06 -21.74
N SER A 26 -13.63 2.40 -21.52
CA SER A 26 -14.90 3.11 -21.37
C SER A 26 -15.01 3.83 -20.03
N VAL A 27 -15.63 5.02 -20.03
CA VAL A 27 -15.99 5.79 -18.82
C VAL A 27 -16.81 4.93 -17.85
N SER A 28 -17.73 4.11 -18.40
CA SER A 28 -18.53 3.17 -17.60
C SER A 28 -17.65 2.15 -16.87
N TYR A 29 -16.58 1.66 -17.50
CA TYR A 29 -15.65 0.74 -16.86
C TYR A 29 -14.85 1.41 -15.74
N VAL A 30 -14.34 2.62 -15.94
CA VAL A 30 -13.71 3.44 -14.87
C VAL A 30 -14.68 3.61 -13.70
N SER A 31 -15.93 3.96 -14.00
CA SER A 31 -16.96 4.17 -12.99
C SER A 31 -17.26 2.90 -12.17
N LEU A 32 -17.30 1.73 -12.82
CA LEU A 32 -17.48 0.44 -12.16
C LEU A 32 -16.28 0.05 -11.28
N ILE A 33 -15.06 0.32 -11.74
CA ILE A 33 -13.82 0.09 -10.97
C ILE A 33 -13.79 0.96 -9.72
N GLU A 34 -14.07 2.26 -9.84
CA GLU A 34 -14.01 3.19 -8.72
C GLU A 34 -15.04 2.91 -7.64
N ARG A 35 -16.23 2.40 -8.02
CA ARG A 35 -17.25 1.94 -7.07
C ARG A 35 -16.95 0.57 -6.47
N GLY A 36 -15.94 -0.14 -6.98
CA GLY A 36 -15.65 -1.53 -6.58
C GLY A 36 -16.69 -2.55 -7.08
N SER A 37 -17.57 -2.15 -8.02
CA SER A 37 -18.56 -3.05 -8.62
C SER A 37 -17.95 -3.98 -9.67
N ARG A 38 -16.75 -3.66 -10.17
CA ARG A 38 -15.98 -4.52 -11.05
C ARG A 38 -14.50 -4.44 -10.70
N ASN A 39 -13.83 -5.58 -10.70
CA ASN A 39 -12.38 -5.63 -10.50
C ASN A 39 -11.66 -5.20 -11.80
N ALA A 40 -10.61 -4.40 -11.65
CA ALA A 40 -9.66 -4.13 -12.72
C ALA A 40 -8.81 -5.40 -12.97
N THR A 41 -8.38 -5.63 -14.21
CA THR A 41 -7.32 -6.63 -14.45
C THR A 41 -5.99 -6.11 -13.91
N VAL A 42 -4.97 -6.97 -13.82
CA VAL A 42 -3.64 -6.55 -13.38
C VAL A 42 -3.06 -5.52 -14.35
N GLU A 43 -3.26 -5.70 -15.65
CA GLU A 43 -2.84 -4.79 -16.70
C GLU A 43 -3.53 -3.43 -16.57
N THR A 44 -4.86 -3.41 -16.38
CA THR A 44 -5.59 -2.15 -16.16
C THR A 44 -5.13 -1.47 -14.87
N LEU A 45 -4.84 -2.22 -13.81
CA LEU A 45 -4.38 -1.66 -12.55
C LEU A 45 -2.99 -1.05 -12.66
N LEU A 46 -2.07 -1.69 -13.39
CA LEU A 46 -0.74 -1.14 -13.70
C LEU A 46 -0.86 0.15 -14.51
N ALA A 47 -1.68 0.15 -15.56
CA ALA A 47 -1.93 1.35 -16.37
C ALA A 47 -2.54 2.49 -15.55
N ILE A 48 -3.49 2.19 -14.65
CA ILE A 48 -4.06 3.17 -13.72
C ILE A 48 -2.97 3.75 -12.82
N ALA A 49 -2.10 2.90 -12.26
CA ALA A 49 -1.02 3.35 -11.38
C ALA A 49 -0.03 4.26 -12.12
N ASP A 50 0.33 3.92 -13.35
CA ASP A 50 1.23 4.70 -14.19
C ASP A 50 0.62 6.07 -14.56
N VAL A 51 -0.63 6.10 -15.03
CA VAL A 51 -1.34 7.35 -15.38
C VAL A 51 -1.55 8.23 -14.15
N LEU A 52 -1.86 7.63 -13.01
CA LEU A 52 -2.07 8.35 -11.76
C LEU A 52 -0.78 8.60 -10.97
N HIS A 53 0.39 8.25 -11.53
CA HIS A 53 1.71 8.44 -10.90
C HIS A 53 1.77 7.98 -9.43
N VAL A 54 1.19 6.82 -9.17
CA VAL A 54 1.19 6.17 -7.84
C VAL A 54 1.74 4.76 -7.97
N SER A 55 2.19 4.17 -6.86
CA SER A 55 2.54 2.75 -6.87
C SER A 55 1.27 1.90 -6.91
N VAL A 56 1.30 0.78 -7.64
CA VAL A 56 0.22 -0.22 -7.60
C VAL A 56 -0.05 -0.67 -6.17
N THR A 57 1.00 -0.79 -5.37
CA THR A 57 0.93 -1.12 -3.94
C THR A 57 0.04 -0.14 -3.17
N SER A 58 0.12 1.17 -3.44
CA SER A 58 -0.73 2.17 -2.79
C SER A 58 -2.22 2.04 -3.13
N LEU A 59 -2.56 1.46 -4.30
CA LEU A 59 -3.94 1.21 -4.72
C LEU A 59 -4.50 -0.08 -4.09
N LEU A 60 -3.63 -1.02 -3.73
CA LEU A 60 -3.98 -2.32 -3.16
C LEU A 60 -3.98 -2.35 -1.64
N GLN A 61 -3.03 -1.68 -0.98
CA GLN A 61 -2.87 -1.72 0.47
C GLN A 61 -4.01 -1.04 1.20
N ASP A 62 -4.46 -1.62 2.31
CA ASP A 62 -5.43 -0.96 3.17
C ASP A 62 -4.79 0.13 4.04
N SER A 63 -5.55 1.20 4.27
CA SER A 63 -5.05 2.43 4.90
C SER A 63 -4.75 2.23 6.39
N GLY A 64 -5.23 1.14 6.98
CA GLY A 64 -4.83 0.74 8.33
C GLY A 64 -3.49 0.01 8.41
N ASP A 65 -2.90 -0.35 7.27
CA ASP A 65 -1.60 -1.04 7.20
C ASP A 65 -0.47 -0.04 6.93
N LEU A 66 -0.69 0.98 6.10
CA LEU A 66 0.32 2.03 5.83
C LEU A 66 0.73 2.80 7.08
N ASP A 67 -0.23 3.32 7.87
CA ASP A 67 0.12 4.10 9.07
C ASP A 67 0.88 3.24 10.10
N ARG A 68 0.53 1.95 10.23
CA ARG A 68 1.18 1.04 11.19
C ARG A 68 2.51 0.49 10.69
N ASP A 69 2.65 0.19 9.41
CA ASP A 69 3.88 -0.34 8.83
C ASP A 69 4.91 0.77 8.63
N GLU A 70 4.46 1.99 8.29
CA GLU A 70 5.31 3.17 8.14
C GLU A 70 5.81 3.66 9.51
N GLU A 71 4.95 3.73 10.54
CA GLU A 71 5.38 4.06 11.91
C GLU A 71 6.35 3.00 12.48
N GLN A 72 6.05 1.71 12.35
CA GLN A 72 6.94 0.64 12.82
C GLN A 72 8.29 0.63 12.07
N SER A 73 8.26 0.83 10.75
CA SER A 73 9.49 0.94 9.95
C SER A 73 10.31 2.16 10.33
N ASN A 74 9.67 3.28 10.65
CA ASN A 74 10.33 4.50 11.10
C ASN A 74 11.04 4.29 12.44
N ILE A 75 10.39 3.65 13.42
CA ILE A 75 10.99 3.36 14.73
C ILE A 75 12.20 2.42 14.57
N TRP A 76 12.08 1.34 13.78
CA TRP A 76 13.20 0.43 13.55
C TRP A 76 14.38 1.13 12.88
N ASN A 77 14.10 1.93 11.85
CA ASN A 77 15.14 2.69 11.14
C ASN A 77 15.82 3.71 12.05
N GLU A 78 15.08 4.39 12.94
CA GLU A 78 15.63 5.33 13.91
C GLU A 78 16.54 4.62 14.92
N LEU A 79 16.06 3.54 15.55
CA LEU A 79 16.79 2.80 16.57
C LEU A 79 18.05 2.09 16.03
N THR A 80 18.03 1.72 14.74
CA THR A 80 19.10 0.92 14.11
C THR A 80 19.98 1.69 13.13
N LYS A 81 19.76 3.00 12.96
CA LYS A 81 20.44 3.86 11.98
C LYS A 81 21.98 3.75 12.02
N ASN A 82 22.55 3.67 13.22
CA ASN A 82 23.99 3.70 13.47
C ASN A 82 24.47 2.47 14.26
N ARG A 83 23.96 1.29 13.89
CA ARG A 83 24.30 0.02 14.55
C ARG A 83 25.01 -0.93 13.59
N THR A 84 25.92 -1.75 14.11
CA THR A 84 26.60 -2.79 13.33
C THR A 84 25.63 -3.92 12.97
N ALA A 85 26.05 -4.81 12.07
CA ALA A 85 25.24 -5.97 11.71
C ALA A 85 25.02 -6.91 12.92
N GLU A 86 26.04 -7.08 13.76
CA GLU A 86 25.97 -7.90 14.97
C GLU A 86 25.00 -7.31 16.00
N GLU A 87 25.04 -5.99 16.20
CA GLU A 87 24.10 -5.30 17.11
C GLU A 87 22.66 -5.42 16.63
N LYS A 88 22.41 -5.29 15.31
CA LYS A 88 21.08 -5.48 14.73
C LYS A 88 20.58 -6.91 14.88
N ASP A 89 21.44 -7.91 14.69
CA ASP A 89 21.08 -9.31 14.91
C ASP A 89 20.73 -9.56 16.38
N MET A 90 21.53 -9.04 17.32
CA MET A 90 21.25 -9.18 18.75
C MET A 90 19.92 -8.56 19.17
N ILE A 91 19.58 -7.38 18.62
CA ILE A 91 18.26 -6.76 18.81
C ILE A 91 17.15 -7.68 18.28
N LEU A 92 17.32 -8.23 17.07
CA LEU A 92 16.33 -9.12 16.47
C LEU A 92 16.15 -10.42 17.28
N GLN A 93 17.23 -10.99 17.82
CA GLN A 93 17.15 -12.17 18.69
C GLN A 93 16.41 -11.88 20.01
N THR A 94 16.59 -10.69 20.57
CA THR A 94 15.87 -10.26 21.77
C THR A 94 14.37 -10.16 21.48
N VAL A 95 13.99 -9.51 20.38
CA VAL A 95 12.58 -9.42 19.94
C VAL A 95 11.98 -10.82 19.73
N LYS A 96 12.69 -11.72 19.03
CA LYS A 96 12.25 -13.12 18.82
C LYS A 96 12.04 -13.85 20.14
N THR A 97 12.91 -13.63 21.12
CA THR A 97 12.80 -14.26 22.45
C THR A 97 11.54 -13.80 23.17
N ILE A 98 11.26 -12.50 23.16
CA ILE A 98 10.05 -11.91 23.77
C ILE A 98 8.79 -12.45 23.08
N VAL A 99 8.75 -12.47 21.75
CA VAL A 99 7.60 -13.01 20.98
C VAL A 99 7.36 -14.48 21.33
N THR A 100 8.43 -15.30 21.33
CA THR A 100 8.35 -16.72 21.70
C THR A 100 7.81 -16.91 23.11
N PHE A 101 8.17 -16.04 24.05
CA PHE A 101 7.65 -16.08 25.41
C PHE A 101 6.15 -15.72 25.47
N LEU A 102 5.71 -14.68 24.75
CA LEU A 102 4.31 -14.27 24.69
C LEU A 102 3.42 -15.37 24.10
N ASP A 103 3.88 -16.07 23.07
CA ASP A 103 3.13 -17.16 22.45
C ASP A 103 2.94 -18.38 23.37
N ARG A 104 3.90 -18.61 24.28
CA ARG A 104 3.81 -19.68 25.29
C ARG A 104 2.79 -19.37 26.37
N GLN A 105 2.53 -18.10 26.70
CA GLN A 105 1.53 -17.71 27.70
C GLN A 105 0.09 -17.75 27.20
N LYS A 106 -0.13 -17.84 25.88
CA LYS A 106 -1.46 -17.93 25.25
C LYS A 106 -1.99 -19.36 25.13
N LYS A 107 -1.24 -20.37 25.56
CA LYS A 107 -1.63 -21.79 25.63
C LYS A 107 -1.99 -22.16 27.06
#